data_AF-A0A654U662-F1
#
_entry.id   AF-A0A654U662-F1
#
_cell.length_a   1.000
_cell.length_b   1.000
_cell.length_c   1.000
_cell.angle_alpha   90.00
_cell.angle_beta   90.00
_cell.angle_gamma   90.00
#
_symmetry.space_group_name_H-M   'P 1'
#
loop_
_entity.id
_entity.type
_entity.pdbx_description
1 polymer ?
#
loop_
_entity_poly.entity_id
_entity_poly.type
_entity_poly.pdbx_seq_one_letter_code
_entity_poly.pdbx_strand_id
1 'polypeptide(L)' 'MLENEAELLHGCITAVKESVLKAYPSHELTAVGDWMLLAAIEALIDEQDYLANYHLAWYAVTTRRGGSRGFAA' A
#
# COMPACT_ATOMS: atom_id res chain seq x y z
N MET A 1 3.80 3.51 -20.32
CA MET A 1 2.71 4.19 -19.60
C MET A 1 2.63 5.62 -20.13
N LEU A 2 1.44 6.21 -20.21
CA LEU A 2 1.32 7.60 -20.66
C LEU A 2 1.68 8.56 -19.51
N GLU A 3 2.26 9.73 -19.82
CA GLU A 3 2.69 10.73 -18.82
C GLU A 3 1.53 11.12 -17.86
N ASN A 4 0.32 11.25 -18.40
CA ASN A 4 -0.88 11.57 -17.61
C ASN A 4 -1.28 10.47 -16.62
N GLU A 5 -1.00 9.20 -16.94
CA GLU A 5 -1.27 8.07 -16.04
C GLU A 5 -0.24 8.05 -14.90
N ALA A 6 1.01 8.46 -15.18
CA ALA A 6 2.07 8.62 -14.18
C ALA A 6 1.71 9.68 -13.15
N GLU A 7 1.32 10.86 -13.63
CA GLU A 7 0.96 12.00 -12.78
C GLU A 7 -0.27 11.68 -11.93
N LEU A 8 -1.28 11.01 -12.52
CA LEU A 8 -2.48 10.58 -11.80
C LEU A 8 -2.13 9.59 -10.69
N LEU A 9 -1.28 8.60 -10.97
CA LEU A 9 -0.83 7.62 -9.99
C LEU A 9 -0.09 8.30 -8.84
N HIS A 10 0.87 9.17 -9.14
CA HIS A 10 1.64 9.89 -8.13
C HIS A 10 0.75 10.80 -7.26
N GLY A 11 -0.26 11.43 -7.87
CA GLY A 11 -1.29 12.19 -7.16
C GLY A 11 -2.10 11.33 -6.19
N CYS A 12 -2.54 10.14 -6.62
CA CYS A 12 -3.24 9.19 -5.76
C CYS A 12 -2.37 8.70 -4.58
N ILE A 13 -1.08 8.42 -4.83
CA ILE A 13 -0.11 8.00 -3.81
C ILE A 13 0.09 9.09 -2.76
N THR A 14 0.23 10.33 -3.19
CA THR A 14 0.40 11.46 -2.27
C THR A 14 -0.85 11.68 -1.43
N ALA A 15 -2.05 11.60 -2.04
CA ALA A 15 -3.31 11.75 -1.34
C ALA A 15 -3.54 10.68 -0.27
N VAL A 16 -3.28 9.40 -0.59
CA VAL A 16 -3.45 8.30 0.39
C VAL A 16 -2.41 8.40 1.51
N LYS A 17 -1.16 8.74 1.19
CA LYS A 17 -0.10 8.98 2.17
C LYS A 17 -0.49 10.06 3.16
N GLU A 18 -0.95 11.22 2.68
CA GLU A 18 -1.40 12.31 3.56
C GLU A 18 -2.58 11.90 4.43
N SER A 19 -3.54 11.18 3.86
CA SER A 19 -4.72 10.69 4.61
C SER A 19 -4.30 9.76 5.75
N VAL A 20 -3.43 8.78 5.47
CA VAL A 20 -2.91 7.83 6.47
C VAL A 20 -2.12 8.56 7.56
N LEU A 21 -1.24 9.51 7.20
CA LEU A 21 -0.44 10.26 8.16
C LEU A 21 -1.30 11.20 9.03
N LYS A 22 -2.33 11.84 8.46
CA LYS A 22 -3.27 12.69 9.22
C LYS A 22 -4.11 11.88 10.21
N ALA A 23 -4.44 10.64 9.87
CA ALA A 23 -5.19 9.75 10.73
C ALA A 23 -4.33 9.06 11.81
N TYR A 24 -3.00 9.16 11.76
CA TYR A 24 -2.11 8.50 12.71
C TYR A 24 -2.29 9.04 14.14
N PRO A 25 -2.37 8.17 15.17
CA PRO A 25 -2.20 6.71 15.14
C PRO A 25 -3.47 5.90 14.85
N SER A 26 -4.63 6.53 14.75
CA SER A 26 -5.95 5.91 14.53
C SER A 26 -6.30 5.66 13.05
N HIS A 27 -5.32 5.24 12.25
CA HIS A 27 -5.50 5.03 10.82
C HIS A 27 -6.09 3.65 10.52
N GLU A 28 -6.88 3.55 9.44
CA GLU A 28 -7.44 2.28 8.97
C GLU A 28 -6.37 1.45 8.25
N LEU A 29 -6.22 0.18 8.65
CA LEU A 29 -5.29 -0.75 7.98
C LEU A 29 -5.62 -0.95 6.49
N THR A 30 -6.90 -0.79 6.11
CA THR A 30 -7.34 -0.79 4.71
C THR A 30 -6.67 0.33 3.91
N ALA A 31 -6.60 1.55 4.46
CA ALA A 31 -5.97 2.69 3.79
C ALA A 31 -4.44 2.51 3.67
N VAL A 32 -3.82 1.85 4.65
CA VAL A 32 -2.40 1.46 4.58
C VAL A 32 -2.18 0.40 3.50
N GLY A 33 -3.08 -0.57 3.38
CA GLY A 33 -3.05 -1.56 2.30
C GLY A 33 -3.16 -0.90 0.92
N ASP A 34 -4.12 -0.01 0.72
CA ASP A 34 -4.28 0.72 -0.54
C ASP A 34 -3.03 1.54 -0.89
N TRP A 35 -2.40 2.17 0.10
CA TRP A 35 -1.14 2.86 -0.08
C TRP A 35 0.00 1.92 -0.50
N MET A 36 0.14 0.75 0.13
CA MET A 36 1.15 -0.24 -0.25
C MET A 36 0.98 -0.74 -1.68
N LEU A 37 -0.26 -0.93 -2.14
CA LEU A 37 -0.52 -1.40 -3.50
C LEU A 37 -0.19 -0.32 -4.54
N LEU A 38 -0.54 0.94 -4.26
CA LEU A 38 -0.19 2.06 -5.15
C LEU A 38 1.33 2.27 -5.23
N ALA A 39 2.05 2.15 -4.10
CA ALA A 39 3.51 2.23 -4.07
C ALA A 39 4.18 1.08 -4.85
N ALA A 40 3.58 -0.12 -4.87
CA ALA A 40 4.08 -1.22 -5.69
C ALA A 40 3.94 -0.93 -7.19
N ILE A 41 2.84 -0.28 -7.61
CA ILE A 41 2.63 0.11 -9.01
C ILE A 41 3.64 1.19 -9.44
N GLU A 42 3.90 2.19 -8.59
CA GLU A 42 4.93 3.21 -8.84
C GLU A 42 6.32 2.57 -9.00
N ALA A 43 6.69 1.65 -8.12
CA ALA A 43 7.94 0.92 -8.22
C ALA A 43 8.06 0.07 -9.50
N LEU A 44 6.96 -0.51 -10.00
CA LEU A 44 6.97 -1.25 -11.27
C LEU A 44 7.15 -0.34 -12.49
N ILE A 45 6.61 0.88 -12.43
CA ILE A 45 6.79 1.89 -13.49
C ILE A 45 8.23 2.38 -13.53
N ASP A 46 8.85 2.54 -12.36
CA ASP A 46 10.25 2.96 -12.21
C ASP A 46 11.27 1.83 -12.46
N GLU A 47 10.82 0.66 -12.92
CA GLU A 47 11.65 -0.54 -13.15
C GLU A 47 12.38 -1.02 -11.86
N GLN A 48 11.80 -0.75 -10.69
CA GLN A 48 12.30 -1.11 -9.36
C GLN A 48 11.60 -2.36 -8.81
N ASP A 49 11.74 -3.49 -9.50
CA ASP A 49 11.06 -4.76 -9.18
C ASP A 49 11.24 -5.21 -7.72
N TYR A 50 12.39 -4.95 -7.11
CA TYR A 50 12.66 -5.31 -5.73
C TYR A 50 11.77 -4.53 -4.73
N LEU A 51 11.48 -3.25 -5.02
CA LEU A 51 10.58 -2.42 -4.20
C LEU A 51 9.13 -2.79 -4.44
N ALA A 52 8.75 -3.11 -5.68
CA ALA A 52 7.43 -3.62 -5.99
C ALA A 52 7.13 -4.91 -5.19
N ASN A 53 8.07 -5.86 -5.18
CA ASN A 53 7.95 -7.08 -4.39
C ASN A 53 7.90 -6.82 -2.89
N TYR A 54 8.69 -5.87 -2.40
CA TYR A 54 8.66 -5.46 -0.99
C TYR A 54 7.27 -4.95 -0.58
N HIS A 55 6.70 -4.03 -1.36
CA HIS A 55 5.39 -3.46 -1.09
C HIS A 55 4.26 -4.50 -1.18
N LEU A 56 4.33 -5.44 -2.14
CA LEU A 56 3.39 -6.55 -2.23
C LEU A 56 3.48 -7.52 -1.04
N ALA A 57 4.69 -7.84 -0.58
CA ALA A 57 4.88 -8.70 0.59
C ALA A 57 4.25 -8.08 1.84
N TRP A 58 4.44 -6.77 2.03
CA TRP A 58 3.84 -6.03 3.13
C TRP A 58 2.32 -5.86 3.01
N TYR A 59 1.80 -5.65 1.81
CA TYR A 59 0.37 -5.63 1.56
C TYR A 59 -0.29 -6.94 1.99
N ALA A 60 0.30 -8.08 1.62
CA ALA A 60 -0.23 -9.41 1.92
C ALA A 60 -0.35 -9.68 3.42
N VAL A 61 0.58 -9.17 4.24
CA VAL A 61 0.52 -9.33 5.70
C VAL A 61 -0.39 -8.29 6.36
N THR A 62 -0.45 -7.07 5.83
CA THR A 62 -1.28 -5.97 6.36
C THR A 62 -2.77 -6.21 6.14
N THR A 63 -3.13 -6.77 4.97
CA THR A 63 -4.52 -7.08 4.60
C THR A 63 -4.96 -8.47 5.02
N ARG A 64 -4.05 -9.27 5.61
CA ARG A 64 -4.39 -10.57 6.17
C ARG A 64 -5.39 -10.37 7.30
N ARG A 65 -6.69 -10.53 7.00
CA ARG A 65 -7.73 -10.66 8.03
C ARG A 65 -7.23 -11.69 9.03
N GLY A 66 -7.13 -11.28 10.29
CA GLY A 66 -6.62 -12.13 11.38
C GLY A 66 -7.30 -13.50 11.33
N GLY A 67 -6.62 -14.46 10.72
CA GLY A 67 -7.06 -15.83 10.69
C GLY A 67 -7.06 -16.31 12.13
N SER A 68 -8.26 -16.58 12.63
CA SER A 68 -8.60 -17.31 13.85
C SER A 68 -7.40 -18.04 14.47
N ARG A 69 -6.77 -17.44 15.48
CA ARG A 69 -6.02 -18.18 16.48
C ARG A 69 -6.83 -18.18 17.75
N GLY A 70 -7.93 -18.93 17.72
CA GLY A 70 -8.35 -19.63 18.92
C GLY A 70 -7.21 -20.57 19.29
N PHE A 71 -6.33 -20.11 20.17
CA PHE A 71 -5.45 -20.98 20.93
C PHE A 71 -6.35 -21.64 21.97
N ALA A 72 -6.98 -22.75 21.59
CA ALA A 72 -7.43 -23.74 22.56
C ALA A 72 -6.19 -24.54 22.93
N ALA A 73 -5.66 -24.27 24.12
CA ALA A 73 -4.78 -25.16 24.88
C ALA A 73 -5.60 -25.74 26.03
#